data_AF-A0A353R601-F1
#
_entry.id   AF-A0A353R601-F1
#
_cell.length_a   1.000
_cell.length_b   1.000
_cell.length_c   1.000
_cell.angle_alpha   90.00
_cell.angle_beta   90.00
_cell.angle_gamma   90.00
#
_symmetry.space_group_name_H-M   'P 1'
#
loop_
_entity.id
_entity.type
_entity.pdbx_description
1 polymer ?
#
loop_
_entity_poly.entity_id
_entity_poly.type
_entity_poly.pdbx_seq_one_letter_code
_entity_poly.pdbx_strand_id
1 'polypeptide(L)' 'KELAEAENPTAFVEEKEKEYRDTFANPYTAARYGYIDDIIEPRNTRFRIIRSLQLLATKKQNLPPKKHDNLPL' A
#
# COMPACT_ATOMS: atom_id res chain seq x y z
N LYS A 1 0.22 21.97 -16.17
CA LYS A 1 -0.21 23.13 -16.99
C LYS A 1 -1.16 24.03 -16.20
N GLU A 2 -2.13 23.46 -15.48
CA GLU A 2 -3.11 24.23 -14.68
C GLU A 2 -2.51 25.06 -13.53
N LEU A 3 -1.44 24.59 -12.88
CA LEU A 3 -0.77 25.33 -11.80
C LEU A 3 -0.16 26.67 -12.27
N ALA A 4 0.18 26.80 -13.56
CA ALA A 4 0.80 28.00 -14.13
C ALA A 4 -0.23 29.04 -14.59
N GLU A 5 -1.51 28.65 -14.71
CA GLU A 5 -2.63 29.51 -15.14
C GLU A 5 -3.52 29.95 -13.96
N ALA A 6 -3.26 29.44 -12.75
CA ALA A 6 -4.05 29.74 -11.56
C ALA A 6 -3.72 31.12 -10.97
N GLU A 7 -4.74 31.93 -10.72
CA GLU A 7 -4.61 33.28 -10.12
C GLU A 7 -4.06 33.26 -8.68
N ASN A 8 -4.24 32.16 -7.95
CA ASN A 8 -3.67 31.94 -6.61
C ASN A 8 -2.97 30.57 -6.54
N PRO A 9 -1.67 30.50 -6.87
CA PRO A 9 -0.93 29.24 -6.96
C PRO A 9 -0.92 28.42 -5.66
N THR A 10 -0.85 29.08 -4.49
CA THR A 10 -0.78 28.40 -3.19
C THR A 10 -2.08 27.69 -2.82
N ALA A 11 -3.22 28.36 -2.98
CA ALA A 11 -4.54 27.76 -2.73
C ALA A 11 -4.81 26.59 -3.69
N PHE A 12 -4.39 26.71 -4.95
CA PHE A 12 -4.53 25.65 -5.95
C PHE A 12 -3.66 24.42 -5.61
N VAL A 13 -2.44 24.62 -5.09
CA VAL A 13 -1.60 23.50 -4.58
C VAL A 13 -2.30 22.79 -3.42
N GLU A 14 -2.80 23.52 -2.43
CA GLU A 14 -3.47 22.91 -1.26
C GLU A 14 -4.72 22.12 -1.63
N GLU A 15 -5.52 22.64 -2.57
CA GLU A 15 -6.71 21.95 -3.08
C GLU A 15 -6.33 20.64 -3.79
N LYS A 16 -5.33 20.69 -4.68
CA LYS A 16 -4.85 19.50 -5.40
C LYS A 16 -4.16 18.50 -4.49
N GLU A 17 -3.47 18.94 -3.45
CA GLU A 17 -2.89 18.05 -2.44
C GLU A 17 -3.99 17.32 -1.67
N LYS A 18 -5.05 18.03 -1.25
CA LYS A 18 -6.21 17.40 -0.59
C LYS A 18 -6.90 16.40 -1.53
N GLU A 19 -7.16 16.80 -2.77
CA GLU A 19 -7.77 15.93 -3.78
C GLU A 19 -6.94 14.64 -3.96
N TYR A 20 -5.62 14.76 -4.06
CA TYR A 20 -4.72 13.62 -4.17
C TYR A 20 -4.72 12.74 -2.92
N ARG A 21 -4.74 13.34 -1.72
CA ARG A 21 -4.79 12.59 -0.46
C ARG A 21 -6.08 11.80 -0.32
N ASP A 22 -7.20 12.39 -0.71
CA ASP A 22 -8.52 11.76 -0.60
C ASP A 22 -8.72 10.66 -1.64
N THR A 23 -8.14 10.78 -2.83
CA THR A 23 -8.28 9.79 -3.90
C THR A 23 -7.27 8.65 -3.82
N PHE A 24 -6.00 8.97 -3.53
CA PHE A 24 -4.89 8.01 -3.60
C PHE A 24 -4.25 7.69 -2.27
N ALA A 25 -4.07 8.67 -1.38
CA ALA A 25 -3.35 8.47 -0.11
C ALA A 25 -4.23 7.91 1.02
N ASN A 26 -5.32 7.23 0.67
CA ASN A 26 -6.20 6.55 1.61
C ASN A 26 -5.99 5.02 1.52
N PRO A 27 -6.16 4.28 2.63
CA PRO A 27 -5.97 2.83 2.64
C PRO A 27 -7.07 2.06 1.88
N TYR A 28 -8.24 2.67 1.68
CA TYR A 28 -9.40 2.05 1.03
C TYR A 28 -9.18 1.83 -0.47
N THR A 29 -8.47 2.74 -1.13
CA THR A 29 -8.11 2.61 -2.54
C THR A 29 -7.21 1.40 -2.74
N ALA A 30 -6.22 1.19 -1.86
CA ALA A 30 -5.35 0.00 -1.91
C ALA A 30 -6.10 -1.31 -1.61
N ALA A 31 -7.03 -1.29 -0.66
CA ALA A 31 -7.89 -2.43 -0.36
C ALA A 31 -8.82 -2.80 -1.53
N ARG A 32 -9.34 -1.80 -2.26
CA ARG A 32 -10.18 -2.03 -3.46
C ARG A 32 -9.45 -2.81 -4.55
N TYR A 33 -8.15 -2.56 -4.74
CA TYR A 33 -7.33 -3.29 -5.71
C TYR A 33 -6.79 -4.63 -5.20
N GLY A 34 -7.06 -4.99 -3.94
CA GLY A 34 -6.59 -6.23 -3.34
C GLY A 34 -5.09 -6.24 -3.03
N TYR A 35 -4.44 -5.08 -2.97
CA TYR A 35 -3.04 -4.99 -2.52
C TYR A 35 -2.91 -5.21 -1.00
N ILE A 36 -3.97 -4.92 -0.25
CA ILE A 36 -4.08 -5.11 1.19
C ILE A 36 -5.31 -5.97 1.45
N ASP A 37 -5.16 -6.97 2.33
CA ASP A 37 -6.24 -7.90 2.66
C ASP A 37 -7.36 -7.26 3.48
N ASP A 38 -7.03 -6.40 4.46
CA ASP A 38 -7.99 -5.84 5.42
C ASP A 38 -7.48 -4.52 6.04
N ILE A 39 -8.40 -3.63 6.40
CA ILE A 39 -8.14 -2.40 7.17
C ILE A 39 -8.61 -2.66 8.60
N ILE A 40 -7.67 -2.76 9.53
CA ILE A 40 -7.94 -3.18 10.91
C ILE A 40 -7.79 -2.03 11.90
N GLU A 41 -8.47 -2.13 13.04
CA GLU A 41 -8.18 -1.28 14.18
C GLU A 41 -6.75 -1.54 14.72
N PRO A 42 -5.97 -0.50 15.08
CA PRO A 42 -4.57 -0.67 15.49
C PRO A 42 -4.34 -1.67 16.63
N ARG A 43 -5.28 -1.77 17.58
CA ARG A 43 -5.23 -2.74 18.69
C ARG A 43 -5.29 -4.20 18.26
N ASN A 44 -5.89 -4.49 17.10
CA ASN A 44 -6.09 -5.86 16.60
C ASN A 44 -4.87 -6.41 15.87
N THR A 45 -3.84 -5.59 15.65
CA THR A 45 -2.63 -5.95 14.89
C THR A 45 -1.98 -7.23 15.39
N ARG A 46 -1.75 -7.37 16.70
CA ARG A 46 -1.12 -8.58 17.28
C ARG A 46 -1.95 -9.84 17.00
N PHE A 47 -3.26 -9.76 17.20
CA PHE A 47 -4.17 -10.88 16.99
C PHE A 47 -4.18 -11.32 15.51
N ARG A 48 -4.21 -10.35 14.58
CA ARG A 48 -4.19 -10.62 13.13
C ARG A 48 -2.89 -11.32 12.72
N ILE A 49 -1.74 -10.82 13.19
CA ILE A 49 -0.42 -11.41 12.90
C ILE A 49 -0.36 -12.87 13.39
N ILE A 50 -0.80 -13.14 14.62
CA ILE A 50 -0.78 -14.51 15.17
C ILE A 50 -1.59 -15.47 14.29
N ARG A 51 -2.80 -15.05 13.87
CA ARG A 51 -3.63 -15.87 12.98
C ARG A 51 -2.97 -16.10 11.61
N SER A 52 -2.41 -15.06 11.01
CA SER A 52 -1.73 -15.18 9.71
C SER A 52 -0.54 -16.13 9.79
N LEU A 53 0.26 -16.06 10.86
CA LEU A 53 1.38 -16.98 11.07
C LEU A 53 0.92 -18.42 11.30
N GLN A 54 -0.16 -18.64 12.06
CA GLN A 54 -0.74 -19.97 12.25
C GLN A 54 -1.23 -20.58 10.92
N LEU A 55 -1.87 -19.77 10.07
CA LEU A 55 -2.31 -20.21 8.74
C LEU A 55 -1.14 -20.55 7.82
N LEU A 56 -0.05 -19.76 7.90
CA LEU A 56 1.14 -19.95 7.07
C LEU A 56 2.10 -21.03 7.58
N ALA A 57 1.85 -21.62 8.75
CA ALA A 57 2.76 -22.55 9.42
C ALA A 57 3.15 -23.76 8.57
N THR A 58 2.29 -24.20 7.66
CA THR A 58 2.53 -25.36 6.78
C THR A 58 2.73 -24.97 5.31
N LYS A 59 2.87 -23.67 4.99
CA LYS A 59 3.06 -23.20 3.61
C LYS A 59 4.40 -23.69 3.07
N LYS A 60 4.37 -24.42 1.95
CA LYS A 60 5.55 -24.80 1.17
C LYS A 60 5.51 -24.10 -0.19
N GLN A 61 6.62 -23.50 -0.60
CA GLN A 61 6.77 -22.84 -1.89
C GLN A 61 7.95 -23.46 -2.64
N ASN A 62 7.70 -23.90 -3.88
CA ASN A 62 8.73 -24.43 -4.75
C ASN A 62 9.27 -23.31 -5.66
N LEU A 63 10.58 -23.26 -5.81
CA LEU A 63 11.29 -22.30 -6.66
C LEU A 63 11.87 -23.02 -7.88
N PRO A 64 12.07 -22.33 -9.01
CA PRO A 64 12.76 -22.90 -10.17
C PRO A 64 14.19 -23.36 -9.80
N PRO A 65 14.69 -24.48 -10.36
CA PRO A 65 16.03 -24.99 -10.07
C PRO A 65 17.11 -24.07 -10.65
N LYS A 66 18.01 -23.60 -9.80
CA LYS A 66 19.16 -22.75 -10.15
C LYS A 66 20.31 -22.99 -9.16
N LYS A 67 21.55 -22.67 -9.55
CA LYS A 67 22.72 -22.79 -8.64
C LYS A 67 22.67 -21.77 -7.51
N HIS A 68 22.40 -20.51 -7.84
CA HIS A 68 22.19 -19.40 -6.91
C HIS A 68 21.48 -18.26 -7.66
N ASP A 69 21.06 -17.24 -6.91
CA ASP A 69 20.53 -16.00 -7.47
C ASP A 69 21.65 -15.06 -7.98
N ASN A 70 21.28 -14.13 -8.85
CA ASN A 70 22.12 -13.01 -9.28
C ASN A 70 21.46 -11.70 -8.85
N LEU A 71 21.53 -11.41 -7.55
CA LEU A 71 21.02 -10.17 -6.97
C LEU A 71 21.93 -8.99 -7.38
N PRO A 72 21.37 -7.81 -7.71
CA PRO A 72 22.18 -6.61 -7.96
C PRO A 72 23.12 -6.31 -6.79
N LEU A 73 24.39 -6.01 -7.11
CA LEU A 73 25.42 -5.58 -6.15
C LEU A 73 25.46 -4.06 -6.02
#